data_AF-A0A7V5UAR2-F1
#
_entry.id   AF-A0A7V5UAR2-F1
#
_cell.length_a   1.000
_cell.length_b   1.000
_cell.length_c   1.000
_cell.angle_alpha   90.00
_cell.angle_beta   90.00
_cell.angle_gamma   90.00
#
_symmetry.space_group_name_H-M   'P 1'
#
loop_
_entity.id
_entity.type
_entity.pdbx_description
1 polymer ?
#
loop_
_entity_poly.entity_id
_entity_poly.type
_entity_poly.pdbx_seq_one_letter_code
_entity_poly.pdbx_strand_id
1 'polypeptide(L)'
;TYTYQWRASHPGTYFYHCHTNTVLHAEMGMYGGLIIDPPEGPGTLYSGGPTYDQEVIWAVDELDSFWHTLGWTAGTCGSDVGLNDLNPDYFIITGVDGAQSAMDAPGIAATVRVGERLLARYICAGYYAQRLDFGGLVGTIHISDGRVLPRPVQVTGLRAHSAERYDIIFEPTTPGDYIITAEILHWVTGEVLGTARTRITVI
;
A
#
# COMPACT_ATOMS: atom_id res chain seq x y z
N THR A 1 -22.56 -16.56 11.02
CA THR A 1 -21.38 -16.86 10.18
C THR A 1 -21.79 -16.73 8.72
N TYR A 2 -20.85 -16.45 7.82
CA TYR A 2 -21.11 -16.35 6.38
C TYR A 2 -19.94 -16.99 5.61
N THR A 3 -20.20 -17.51 4.41
CA THR A 3 -19.19 -18.15 3.57
C THR A 3 -19.14 -17.45 2.22
N TYR A 4 -17.96 -16.96 1.84
CA TYR A 4 -17.70 -16.41 0.52
C TYR A 4 -17.18 -17.51 -0.41
N GLN A 5 -17.69 -17.53 -1.64
CA GLN A 5 -17.18 -18.39 -2.70
C GLN A 5 -16.96 -17.54 -3.95
N TRP A 6 -15.73 -17.54 -4.45
CA TRP A 6 -15.34 -16.82 -5.66
C TRP A 6 -14.18 -17.59 -6.31
N ARG A 7 -13.88 -17.24 -7.57
CA ARG A 7 -12.76 -17.81 -8.31
C ARG A 7 -11.74 -16.71 -8.59
N ALA A 8 -10.50 -16.93 -8.19
CA ALA A 8 -9.37 -16.10 -8.58
C ALA A 8 -9.26 -16.05 -10.11
N SER A 9 -9.21 -14.83 -10.68
CA SER A 9 -9.33 -14.62 -12.12
C SER A 9 -8.06 -14.11 -12.77
N HIS A 10 -7.42 -13.08 -12.21
CA HIS A 10 -6.21 -12.47 -12.77
C HIS A 10 -5.17 -12.30 -11.67
N PRO A 11 -3.89 -12.63 -11.94
CA PRO A 11 -2.82 -12.40 -10.99
C PRO A 11 -2.60 -10.91 -10.74
N GLY A 12 -2.16 -10.57 -9.53
CA GLY A 12 -1.85 -9.20 -9.11
C GLY A 12 -2.31 -8.90 -7.69
N THR A 13 -2.17 -7.63 -7.32
CA THR A 13 -2.52 -7.12 -5.98
C THR A 13 -3.95 -6.59 -5.91
N TYR A 14 -4.72 -7.17 -5.00
CA TYR A 14 -6.05 -6.73 -4.60
C TYR A 14 -6.03 -6.38 -3.13
N PHE A 15 -7.12 -5.76 -2.66
CA PHE A 15 -7.36 -5.55 -1.25
C PHE A 15 -8.81 -5.92 -0.93
N TYR A 16 -9.05 -6.37 0.30
CA TYR A 16 -10.39 -6.61 0.82
C TYR A 16 -10.62 -5.71 2.04
N HIS A 17 -11.88 -5.37 2.30
CA HIS A 17 -12.24 -4.58 3.47
C HIS A 17 -13.69 -4.83 3.89
N CYS A 18 -14.06 -4.40 5.09
CA CYS A 18 -15.43 -4.48 5.58
C CYS A 18 -16.39 -3.57 4.77
N HIS A 19 -17.58 -4.07 4.47
CA HIS A 19 -18.64 -3.32 3.77
C HIS A 19 -19.90 -3.03 4.61
N THR A 20 -19.82 -3.23 5.93
CA THR A 20 -20.94 -2.93 6.86
C THR A 20 -20.98 -1.45 7.24
N ASN A 21 -19.89 -0.94 7.80
CA ASN A 21 -19.71 0.48 8.10
C ASN A 21 -18.32 0.87 7.59
N THR A 22 -18.14 0.82 6.26
CA THR A 22 -16.82 0.88 5.61
C THR A 22 -15.96 2.02 6.12
N VAL A 23 -16.55 3.21 6.26
CA VAL A 23 -15.85 4.43 6.68
C VAL A 23 -15.09 4.20 7.99
N LEU A 24 -15.79 3.75 9.03
CA LEU A 24 -15.19 3.46 10.33
C LEU A 24 -14.45 2.12 10.36
N HIS A 25 -14.99 1.06 9.77
CA HIS A 25 -14.45 -0.30 9.92
C HIS A 25 -13.11 -0.46 9.20
N ALA A 26 -12.94 0.11 8.02
CA ALA A 26 -11.66 0.08 7.32
C ALA A 26 -10.60 0.87 8.11
N GLU A 27 -10.95 2.04 8.61
CA GLU A 27 -10.07 2.88 9.45
C GLU A 27 -9.64 2.16 10.74
N MET A 28 -10.55 1.40 11.34
CA MET A 28 -10.28 0.50 12.48
C MET A 28 -9.43 -0.75 12.12
N GLY A 29 -8.90 -0.83 10.90
CA GLY A 29 -8.02 -1.90 10.43
C GLY A 29 -8.73 -3.13 9.84
N MET A 30 -10.03 -3.07 9.53
CA MET A 30 -10.75 -4.18 8.89
C MET A 30 -10.52 -4.20 7.37
N TYR A 31 -9.25 -4.26 6.96
CA TYR A 31 -8.82 -4.47 5.57
C TYR A 31 -7.60 -5.40 5.51
N GLY A 32 -7.23 -5.81 4.31
CA GLY A 32 -5.99 -6.54 4.08
C GLY A 32 -5.65 -6.69 2.60
N GLY A 33 -4.38 -6.98 2.33
CA GLY A 33 -3.93 -7.36 0.99
C GLY A 33 -4.47 -8.74 0.60
N LEU A 34 -4.90 -8.87 -0.65
CA LEU A 34 -5.26 -10.13 -1.28
C LEU A 34 -4.40 -10.30 -2.53
N ILE A 35 -3.41 -11.18 -2.45
CA ILE A 35 -2.49 -11.43 -3.57
C ILE A 35 -2.98 -12.66 -4.34
N ILE A 36 -3.10 -12.50 -5.65
CA ILE A 36 -3.35 -13.63 -6.56
C ILE A 36 -2.06 -13.87 -7.33
N ASP A 37 -1.39 -14.98 -7.02
CA ASP A 37 -0.22 -15.41 -7.78
C ASP A 37 -0.62 -15.93 -9.17
N PRO A 38 0.27 -15.82 -10.16
CA PRO A 38 0.06 -16.50 -11.43
C PRO A 38 0.23 -18.03 -11.26
N PRO A 39 -0.18 -18.85 -12.24
CA PRO A 39 0.00 -20.31 -12.19
C PRO A 39 1.44 -20.76 -11.94
N GLU A 40 2.42 -19.96 -12.32
CA GLU A 40 3.85 -20.17 -12.07
C GLU A 40 4.24 -20.06 -10.58
N GLY A 41 3.39 -19.44 -9.75
CA GLY A 41 3.58 -19.27 -8.31
C GLY A 41 4.36 -18.01 -7.92
N PRO A 42 4.58 -17.82 -6.60
CA PRO A 42 5.37 -16.70 -6.06
C PRO A 42 6.78 -16.64 -6.66
N GLY A 43 7.28 -15.42 -6.86
CA GLY A 43 8.54 -15.13 -7.56
C GLY A 43 8.36 -14.83 -9.06
N THR A 44 7.15 -15.00 -9.59
CA THR A 44 6.75 -14.52 -10.92
C THR A 44 5.59 -13.54 -10.77
N LEU A 45 5.69 -12.34 -11.35
CA LEU A 45 4.66 -11.30 -11.14
C LEU A 45 3.35 -11.62 -11.86
N TYR A 46 3.44 -12.04 -13.12
CA TYR A 46 2.34 -12.54 -13.95
C TYR A 46 2.91 -13.45 -15.04
N SER A 47 2.09 -14.31 -15.65
CA SER A 47 2.54 -15.24 -16.69
C SER A 47 3.18 -14.50 -17.88
N GLY A 48 4.44 -14.81 -18.19
CA GLY A 48 5.24 -14.11 -19.21
C GLY A 48 5.78 -12.74 -18.78
N GLY A 49 5.60 -12.36 -17.52
CA GLY A 49 6.12 -11.15 -16.90
C GLY A 49 7.49 -11.33 -16.26
N PRO A 50 7.99 -10.29 -15.56
CA PRO A 50 9.24 -10.36 -14.82
C PRO A 50 9.14 -11.29 -13.61
N THR A 51 10.28 -11.84 -13.22
CA THR A 51 10.47 -12.50 -11.92
C THR A 51 10.96 -11.52 -10.87
N TYR A 52 10.84 -11.89 -9.59
CA TYR A 52 11.37 -11.13 -8.46
C TYR A 52 11.98 -12.07 -7.41
N ASP A 53 12.96 -11.56 -6.67
CA ASP A 53 13.72 -12.32 -5.67
C ASP A 53 13.17 -12.10 -4.25
N GLN A 54 12.64 -10.89 -3.99
CA GLN A 54 12.05 -10.51 -2.72
C GLN A 54 10.73 -9.74 -2.93
N GLU A 55 9.87 -9.76 -1.91
CA GLU A 55 8.55 -9.14 -1.94
C GLU A 55 8.28 -8.38 -0.65
N VAL A 56 7.74 -7.17 -0.78
CA VAL A 56 7.24 -6.35 0.33
C VAL A 56 5.85 -5.82 0.02
N ILE A 57 5.06 -5.57 1.06
CA ILE A 57 3.70 -5.03 0.94
C ILE A 57 3.65 -3.69 1.66
N TRP A 58 3.28 -2.65 0.93
CA TRP A 58 3.11 -1.30 1.44
C TRP A 58 1.64 -0.91 1.37
N ALA A 59 0.86 -1.36 2.36
CA ALA A 59 -0.49 -0.84 2.58
C ALA A 59 -0.40 0.42 3.43
N VAL A 60 -0.36 1.57 2.76
CA VAL A 60 -0.16 2.87 3.43
C VAL A 60 -1.52 3.45 3.82
N ASP A 61 -1.62 3.90 5.05
CA ASP A 61 -2.88 4.33 5.66
C ASP A 61 -2.65 5.47 6.65
N GLU A 62 -3.70 6.23 6.91
CA GLU A 62 -3.75 7.31 7.89
C GLU A 62 -4.94 7.11 8.83
N LEU A 63 -4.69 7.25 10.13
CA LEU A 63 -5.66 6.98 11.18
C LEU A 63 -5.97 8.24 11.96
N ASP A 64 -7.22 8.39 12.35
CA ASP A 64 -7.74 9.43 13.22
C ASP A 64 -8.05 8.80 14.59
N SER A 65 -7.23 9.13 15.58
CA SER A 65 -7.38 8.56 16.93
C SER A 65 -8.74 8.85 17.58
N PHE A 66 -9.46 9.90 17.16
CA PHE A 66 -10.81 10.15 17.63
C PHE A 66 -11.78 9.08 17.11
N TRP A 67 -11.68 8.68 15.84
CA TRP A 67 -12.55 7.65 15.25
C TRP A 67 -12.37 6.30 15.96
N HIS A 68 -11.15 6.01 16.44
CA HIS A 68 -10.83 4.84 17.25
C HIS A 68 -11.45 4.83 18.67
N THR A 69 -12.13 5.91 19.08
CA THR A 69 -12.93 5.95 20.31
C THR A 69 -14.40 5.59 20.08
N LEU A 70 -14.84 5.51 18.82
CA LEU A 70 -16.22 5.24 18.45
C LEU A 70 -16.56 3.74 18.56
N GLY A 71 -17.81 3.44 18.93
CA GLY A 71 -18.31 2.08 18.87
C GLY A 71 -18.48 1.62 17.42
N TRP A 72 -18.30 0.33 17.14
CA TRP A 72 -18.33 -0.21 15.77
C TRP A 72 -19.62 0.10 14.98
N THR A 73 -20.75 0.35 15.64
CA THR A 73 -22.03 0.73 15.02
C THR A 73 -22.23 2.24 14.87
N ALA A 74 -21.27 3.08 15.23
CA ALA A 74 -21.42 4.53 15.19
C ALA A 74 -21.81 5.00 13.77
N GLY A 75 -22.81 5.87 13.68
CA GLY A 75 -23.34 6.39 12.42
C GLY A 75 -24.23 5.42 11.60
N THR A 76 -24.27 4.13 11.91
CA THR A 76 -25.07 3.15 11.13
C THR A 76 -26.59 3.38 11.18
N CYS A 77 -27.09 4.08 12.20
CA CYS A 77 -28.50 4.49 12.29
C CYS A 77 -28.81 5.78 11.51
N GLY A 78 -27.83 6.35 10.80
CA GLY A 78 -27.94 7.62 10.08
C GLY A 78 -27.64 8.86 10.94
N SER A 79 -27.25 8.69 12.20
CA SER A 79 -26.76 9.80 13.01
C SER A 79 -25.43 10.33 12.47
N ASP A 80 -25.26 11.65 12.50
CA ASP A 80 -23.95 12.25 12.30
C ASP A 80 -23.07 12.01 13.54
N VAL A 81 -21.94 11.33 13.33
CA VAL A 81 -20.94 11.04 14.36
C VAL A 81 -19.55 11.54 13.97
N GLY A 82 -19.47 12.41 12.95
CA GLY A 82 -18.22 12.99 12.49
C GLY A 82 -17.42 12.16 11.48
N LEU A 83 -17.98 11.07 10.92
CA LEU A 83 -17.29 10.25 9.91
C LEU A 83 -17.08 10.94 8.55
N ASN A 84 -17.53 12.19 8.41
CA ASN A 84 -17.27 13.05 7.26
C ASN A 84 -16.09 14.00 7.47
N ASP A 85 -15.48 14.01 8.66
CA ASP A 85 -14.37 14.90 9.03
C ASP A 85 -13.19 14.08 9.58
N LEU A 86 -12.36 13.60 8.66
CA LEU A 86 -11.18 12.78 8.96
C LEU A 86 -9.98 13.69 9.26
N ASN A 87 -9.50 13.64 10.50
CA ASN A 87 -8.38 14.43 11.01
C ASN A 87 -7.23 13.51 11.45
N PRO A 88 -6.44 12.97 10.52
CA PRO A 88 -5.48 11.93 10.82
C PRO A 88 -4.31 12.46 11.66
N ASP A 89 -3.93 11.68 12.67
CA ASP A 89 -2.80 11.96 13.57
C ASP A 89 -1.78 10.81 13.63
N TYR A 90 -2.09 9.66 13.02
CA TYR A 90 -1.16 8.54 12.82
C TYR A 90 -1.04 8.16 11.35
N PHE A 91 0.16 7.76 10.93
CA PHE A 91 0.48 7.38 9.56
C PHE A 91 1.28 6.08 9.57
N ILE A 92 0.78 5.06 8.86
CA ILE A 92 1.28 3.70 8.99
C ILE A 92 1.59 3.05 7.64
N ILE A 93 2.39 1.99 7.68
CA ILE A 93 2.59 1.07 6.55
C ILE A 93 2.31 -0.34 7.05
N THR A 94 1.33 -1.01 6.46
CA THR A 94 0.97 -2.41 6.75
C THR A 94 0.77 -2.65 8.26
N GLY A 95 0.07 -1.72 8.93
CA GLY A 95 -0.22 -1.79 10.36
C GLY A 95 0.92 -1.40 11.31
N VAL A 96 2.07 -0.97 10.77
CA VAL A 96 3.25 -0.56 11.55
C VAL A 96 3.43 0.95 11.49
N ASP A 97 3.83 1.55 12.61
CA ASP A 97 4.18 2.97 12.70
C ASP A 97 5.13 3.39 11.56
N GLY A 98 4.65 4.31 10.72
CA GLY A 98 5.36 4.81 9.55
C GLY A 98 6.42 5.86 9.87
N ALA A 99 6.48 6.40 11.09
CA ALA A 99 7.47 7.40 11.46
C ALA A 99 8.83 6.78 11.79
N GLN A 100 8.84 5.60 12.41
CA GLN A 100 10.06 4.94 12.87
C GLN A 100 10.05 3.44 12.58
N SER A 101 9.04 2.72 13.05
CA SER A 101 9.08 1.25 13.13
C SER A 101 9.09 0.57 11.76
N ALA A 102 8.43 1.14 10.76
CA ALA A 102 8.37 0.63 9.40
C ALA A 102 9.71 0.68 8.63
N MET A 103 10.72 1.40 9.15
CA MET A 103 12.05 1.51 8.53
C MET A 103 12.85 0.21 8.57
N ASP A 104 12.56 -0.67 9.55
CA ASP A 104 13.29 -1.92 9.76
C ASP A 104 12.34 -3.13 9.90
N ALA A 105 11.03 -2.92 9.69
CA ALA A 105 10.01 -3.95 9.87
C ALA A 105 10.05 -5.02 8.76
N PRO A 106 10.09 -6.33 9.10
CA PRO A 106 10.06 -7.42 8.12
C PRO A 106 8.81 -7.37 7.24
N GLY A 107 8.99 -7.57 5.92
CA GLY A 107 7.90 -7.53 4.94
C GLY A 107 7.44 -6.12 4.54
N ILE A 108 8.04 -5.09 5.13
CA ILE A 108 7.84 -3.67 4.77
C ILE A 108 9.17 -3.08 4.29
N ALA A 109 10.20 -3.14 5.13
CA ALA A 109 11.58 -2.83 4.76
C ALA A 109 12.25 -4.04 4.09
N ALA A 110 13.23 -3.77 3.22
CA ALA A 110 13.93 -4.81 2.47
C ALA A 110 15.45 -4.59 2.46
N THR A 111 16.21 -5.69 2.44
CA THR A 111 17.65 -5.68 2.13
C THR A 111 17.88 -6.56 0.92
N VAL A 112 18.36 -5.98 -0.18
CA VAL A 112 18.54 -6.65 -1.48
C VAL A 112 19.96 -6.52 -1.95
N ARG A 113 20.46 -7.48 -2.73
CA ARG A 113 21.77 -7.35 -3.38
C ARG A 113 21.66 -6.49 -4.63
N VAL A 114 22.76 -5.86 -5.04
CA VAL A 114 22.86 -5.24 -6.37
C VAL A 114 22.43 -6.24 -7.46
N GLY A 115 21.44 -5.84 -8.26
CA GLY A 115 20.86 -6.66 -9.35
C GLY A 115 19.75 -7.63 -8.93
N GLU A 116 19.46 -7.79 -7.63
CA GLU A 116 18.24 -8.50 -7.20
C GLU A 116 17.01 -7.64 -7.47
N ARG A 117 15.91 -8.31 -7.84
CA ARG A 117 14.62 -7.67 -8.08
C ARG A 117 13.76 -7.71 -6.83
N LEU A 118 13.39 -6.53 -6.36
CA LEU A 118 12.39 -6.37 -5.30
C LEU A 118 11.04 -6.02 -5.91
N LEU A 119 10.03 -6.82 -5.60
CA LEU A 119 8.65 -6.47 -5.83
C LEU A 119 8.08 -5.72 -4.62
N ALA A 120 7.66 -4.47 -4.83
CA ALA A 120 6.85 -3.74 -3.88
C ALA A 120 5.39 -3.72 -4.34
N ARG A 121 4.51 -4.28 -3.51
CA ARG A 121 3.05 -4.25 -3.71
C ARG A 121 2.48 -3.10 -2.91
N TYR A 122 2.23 -1.98 -3.59
CA TYR A 122 1.68 -0.79 -2.95
C TYR A 122 0.15 -0.81 -2.99
N ILE A 123 -0.47 -0.43 -1.87
CA ILE A 123 -1.91 -0.27 -1.69
C ILE A 123 -2.14 1.07 -1.01
N CYS A 124 -2.92 1.95 -1.65
CA CYS A 124 -3.45 3.15 -1.00
C CYS A 124 -4.64 2.73 -0.12
N ALA A 125 -4.36 2.33 1.12
CA ALA A 125 -5.37 1.81 2.05
C ALA A 125 -6.19 2.92 2.73
N GLY A 126 -5.63 4.13 2.82
CA GLY A 126 -6.28 5.30 3.40
C GLY A 126 -7.28 6.03 2.49
N TYR A 127 -7.95 7.02 3.07
CA TYR A 127 -8.95 7.89 2.44
C TYR A 127 -8.35 9.11 1.74
N TYR A 128 -7.13 9.51 2.09
CA TYR A 128 -6.42 10.61 1.45
C TYR A 128 -5.59 10.14 0.26
N ALA A 129 -5.32 11.09 -0.66
CA ALA A 129 -4.39 10.84 -1.74
C ALA A 129 -2.97 10.74 -1.20
N GLN A 130 -2.16 9.86 -1.80
CA GLN A 130 -0.81 9.59 -1.34
C GLN A 130 0.19 9.84 -2.47
N ARG A 131 1.33 10.44 -2.13
CA ARG A 131 2.47 10.63 -3.04
C ARG A 131 3.65 9.84 -2.52
N LEU A 132 4.14 8.91 -3.33
CA LEU A 132 5.33 8.13 -3.06
C LEU A 132 6.54 8.76 -3.75
N ASP A 133 7.63 8.89 -3.00
CA ASP A 133 8.98 9.16 -3.49
C ASP A 133 9.85 7.92 -3.22
N PHE A 134 10.59 7.47 -4.23
CA PHE A 134 11.39 6.25 -4.14
C PHE A 134 12.82 6.46 -3.67
N GLY A 135 13.13 7.62 -3.06
CA GLY A 135 14.41 7.88 -2.42
C GLY A 135 15.59 7.90 -3.39
N GLY A 136 15.34 8.19 -4.68
CA GLY A 136 16.33 8.15 -5.75
C GLY A 136 16.39 6.84 -6.54
N LEU A 137 15.61 5.81 -6.17
CA LEU A 137 15.44 4.63 -6.99
C LEU A 137 14.51 4.89 -8.18
N VAL A 138 14.72 4.13 -9.26
CA VAL A 138 13.77 4.01 -10.37
C VAL A 138 13.04 2.68 -10.22
N GLY A 139 11.72 2.74 -10.04
CA GLY A 139 10.84 1.58 -10.03
C GLY A 139 10.13 1.43 -11.38
N THR A 140 9.80 0.20 -11.76
CA THR A 140 9.00 -0.10 -12.95
C THR A 140 7.62 -0.58 -12.51
N ILE A 141 6.57 0.17 -12.82
CA ILE A 141 5.18 -0.23 -12.58
C ILE A 141 4.77 -1.22 -13.67
N HIS A 142 4.37 -2.42 -13.25
CA HIS A 142 3.95 -3.48 -14.14
C HIS A 142 2.44 -3.74 -14.10
N ILE A 143 1.83 -3.60 -12.92
CA ILE A 143 0.41 -3.83 -12.69
C ILE A 143 -0.19 -2.59 -12.02
N SER A 144 -1.38 -2.21 -12.47
CA SER A 144 -2.27 -1.28 -11.78
C SER A 144 -3.60 -2.00 -11.52
N ASP A 145 -4.08 -1.97 -10.29
CA ASP A 145 -5.35 -2.55 -9.87
C ASP A 145 -5.57 -4.02 -10.26
N GLY A 146 -4.51 -4.84 -10.17
CA GLY A 146 -4.56 -6.26 -10.54
C GLY A 146 -4.60 -6.52 -12.05
N ARG A 147 -4.34 -5.49 -12.87
CA ARG A 147 -4.23 -5.59 -14.33
C ARG A 147 -2.84 -5.22 -14.82
N VAL A 148 -2.26 -6.12 -15.61
CA VAL A 148 -0.98 -5.88 -16.30
C VAL A 148 -1.13 -4.69 -17.24
N LEU A 149 -0.22 -3.72 -17.12
CA LEU A 149 -0.18 -2.58 -18.01
C LEU A 149 0.24 -3.02 -19.42
N PRO A 150 -0.36 -2.47 -20.49
CA PRO A 150 0.06 -2.76 -21.86
C PRO A 150 1.55 -2.46 -22.11
N ARG A 151 2.10 -1.48 -21.38
CA ARG A 151 3.52 -1.14 -21.34
C ARG A 151 3.90 -0.79 -19.90
N PRO A 152 4.89 -1.47 -19.30
CA PRO A 152 5.41 -1.07 -17.99
C PRO A 152 5.96 0.36 -18.02
N VAL A 153 5.86 1.07 -16.89
CA VAL A 153 6.23 2.48 -16.79
C VAL A 153 7.30 2.66 -15.74
N GLN A 154 8.44 3.24 -16.12
CA GLN A 154 9.50 3.61 -15.18
C GLN A 154 9.19 4.94 -14.51
N VAL A 155 9.29 4.98 -13.19
CA VAL A 155 9.01 6.17 -12.37
C VAL A 155 9.97 6.24 -11.18
N THR A 156 10.20 7.44 -10.66
CA THR A 156 10.95 7.68 -9.40
C THR A 156 10.03 7.90 -8.21
N GLY A 157 8.73 7.78 -8.43
CA GLY A 157 7.66 8.02 -7.48
C GLY A 157 6.31 7.95 -8.19
N LEU A 158 5.22 7.90 -7.44
CA LEU A 158 3.88 7.88 -8.01
C LEU A 158 2.89 8.62 -7.12
N ARG A 159 1.74 8.98 -7.68
CA ARG A 159 0.59 9.45 -6.92
C ARG A 159 -0.53 8.44 -7.04
N ALA A 160 -1.18 8.16 -5.93
CA ALA A 160 -2.31 7.24 -5.86
C ALA A 160 -3.43 7.84 -5.02
N HIS A 161 -4.62 7.34 -5.27
CA HIS A 161 -5.85 7.63 -4.57
C HIS A 161 -6.36 6.38 -3.87
N SER A 162 -7.28 6.59 -2.92
CA SER A 162 -7.88 5.54 -2.13
C SER A 162 -8.27 4.33 -2.96
N ALA A 163 -7.90 3.16 -2.45
CA ALA A 163 -8.12 1.86 -3.05
C ALA A 163 -7.33 1.57 -4.34
N GLU A 164 -6.50 2.46 -4.88
CA GLU A 164 -5.58 2.12 -5.98
C GLU A 164 -4.44 1.22 -5.50
N ARG A 165 -3.99 0.31 -6.37
CA ARG A 165 -2.84 -0.58 -6.12
C ARG A 165 -1.87 -0.57 -7.28
N TYR A 166 -0.58 -0.66 -6.97
CA TYR A 166 0.49 -0.68 -7.95
C TYR A 166 1.53 -1.74 -7.58
N ASP A 167 1.87 -2.60 -8.53
CA ASP A 167 2.98 -3.56 -8.37
C ASP A 167 4.21 -3.00 -9.08
N ILE A 168 5.24 -2.72 -8.29
CA ILE A 168 6.44 -1.99 -8.70
C ILE A 168 7.64 -2.91 -8.53
N ILE A 169 8.44 -3.08 -9.58
CA ILE A 169 9.73 -3.78 -9.48
C ILE A 169 10.86 -2.76 -9.40
N PHE A 170 11.72 -2.94 -8.40
CA PHE A 170 13.00 -2.26 -8.28
C PHE A 170 14.13 -3.25 -8.61
N GLU A 171 15.10 -2.83 -9.42
CA GLU A 171 16.33 -3.59 -9.74
C GLU A 171 17.53 -2.66 -9.52
N PRO A 172 17.89 -2.36 -8.26
CA PRO A 172 18.91 -1.36 -7.96
C PRO A 172 20.31 -1.81 -8.38
N THR A 173 21.07 -0.90 -8.97
CA THR A 173 22.43 -1.15 -9.49
C THR A 173 23.53 -0.55 -8.63
N THR A 174 23.19 0.11 -7.53
CA THR A 174 24.14 0.85 -6.69
C THR A 174 23.86 0.55 -5.22
N PRO A 175 24.86 0.15 -4.42
CA PRO A 175 24.69 -0.02 -2.99
C PRO A 175 24.32 1.28 -2.29
N GLY A 176 23.51 1.19 -1.24
CA GLY A 176 23.07 2.34 -0.46
C GLY A 176 21.75 2.10 0.26
N ASP A 177 21.40 3.03 1.15
CA ASP A 177 20.11 3.06 1.81
C ASP A 177 19.18 4.05 1.10
N TYR A 178 18.06 3.54 0.62
CA TYR A 178 17.04 4.30 -0.10
C TYR A 178 15.79 4.40 0.76
N ILE A 179 15.41 5.61 1.13
CA ILE A 179 14.22 5.86 1.95
C ILE A 179 13.03 6.07 1.04
N ILE A 180 12.07 5.16 1.12
CA ILE A 180 10.79 5.29 0.43
C ILE A 180 9.87 6.11 1.32
N THR A 181 9.37 7.23 0.82
CA THR A 181 8.49 8.13 1.57
C THR A 181 7.12 8.17 0.91
N ALA A 182 6.07 7.87 1.68
CA ALA A 182 4.69 8.13 1.32
C ALA A 182 4.20 9.37 2.07
N GLU A 183 3.85 10.43 1.35
CA GLU A 183 3.22 11.62 1.87
C GLU A 183 1.71 11.51 1.73
N ILE A 184 0.98 11.76 2.81
CA ILE A 184 -0.47 11.78 2.85
C ILE A 184 -0.93 13.22 2.61
N LEU A 185 -1.73 13.43 1.57
CA LEU A 185 -2.02 14.75 1.03
C LEU A 185 -3.47 15.13 1.31
N HIS A 186 -3.66 16.35 1.83
CA HIS A 186 -4.97 16.95 1.93
C HIS A 186 -5.58 17.10 0.53
N TRP A 187 -6.74 16.46 0.30
CA TRP A 187 -7.43 16.36 -0.98
C TRP A 187 -7.73 17.68 -1.72
N VAL A 188 -7.96 18.79 -0.99
CA VAL A 188 -8.23 20.11 -1.59
C VAL A 188 -6.96 20.97 -1.73
N THR A 189 -6.26 21.24 -0.62
CA THR A 189 -5.08 22.12 -0.59
C THR A 189 -3.81 21.50 -1.14
N GLY A 190 -3.70 20.17 -1.13
CA GLY A 190 -2.46 19.45 -1.48
C GLY A 190 -1.36 19.53 -0.41
N GLU A 191 -1.67 20.06 0.78
CA GLU A 191 -0.75 20.08 1.91
C GLU A 191 -0.43 18.66 2.40
N VAL A 192 0.80 18.46 2.86
CA VAL A 192 1.22 17.18 3.47
C VAL A 192 0.69 17.15 4.90
N LEU A 193 -0.27 16.27 5.17
CA LEU A 193 -0.84 16.03 6.49
C LEU A 193 0.10 15.21 7.37
N GLY A 194 0.81 14.27 6.75
CA GLY A 194 1.80 13.45 7.40
C GLY A 194 2.55 12.56 6.43
N THR A 195 3.44 11.73 6.98
CA THR A 195 4.34 10.90 6.19
C THR A 195 4.53 9.54 6.83
N ALA A 196 4.55 8.50 6.01
CA ALA A 196 4.98 7.17 6.38
C ALA A 196 6.23 6.79 5.56
N ARG A 197 7.22 6.15 6.17
CA ARG A 197 8.51 5.82 5.54
C ARG A 197 8.90 4.37 5.74
N THR A 198 9.62 3.84 4.76
CA THR A 198 10.34 2.58 4.89
C THR A 198 11.67 2.63 4.15
N ARG A 199 12.48 1.58 4.25
CA ARG A 199 13.82 1.51 3.67
C ARG A 199 13.96 0.32 2.72
N ILE A 200 14.64 0.58 1.61
CA ILE A 200 15.30 -0.46 0.81
C ILE A 200 16.81 -0.26 0.99
N THR A 201 17.48 -1.24 1.60
CA THR A 201 18.94 -1.29 1.72
C THR A 201 19.49 -2.16 0.60
N VAL A 202 20.45 -1.63 -0.17
CA VAL A 202 21.09 -2.33 -1.28
C VAL A 202 22.54 -2.64 -0.88
N ILE A 203 22.90 -3.92 -0.89
CA ILE A 203 24.23 -4.44 -0.49
C ILE A 203 25.01 -5.08 -1.64
#